data_AF-A0A9E7AYX9-F1
#
_entry.id   AF-A0A9E7AYX9-F1
#
_cell.length_a   1.000
_cell.length_b   1.000
_cell.length_c   1.000
_cell.angle_alpha   90.00
_cell.angle_beta   90.00
_cell.angle_gamma   90.00
#
_symmetry.space_group_name_H-M   'P 1'
#
loop_
_entity.id
_entity.type
_entity.pdbx_description
1 polymer ?
#
loop_
_entity_poly.entity_id
_entity_poly.type
_entity_poly.pdbx_seq_one_letter_code
_entity_poly.pdbx_strand_id
1 'polypeptide(L)'
;TLASDTNSLVTSIDLAPAGTYTAKVNTVSGVSSGPVSSAVTLITLTPVITNISYNTAQTLSVAWTFAGTATAYTLLLYNEDIGITISPTYNGNAATVDSLALDPNKVYTVMVNAVNGSITGPATVPEPLISAAPVIEESYYDGSVLTVKWGAIPQEVVTGYIIGINSTNYNVATNSLVLPVAFTPGTSYSMSVIASGNKAIGPESSTVNPYVVDPAFYFSAYTQNVAPYLYPSATQPPATAAFTLYLPQLFNTPPGTLPSGLTDPSTLIPPLPNSPFVMSTTGNALLPYKITVALTSDAFIFSASQPGIRPQLQADYLAFVTQLETVAGGLLPGAIPFIQQIVARSFPLTYDETLYYGYGYNPGSRYVNLQSGMRLTLSFEEYQFTSTSQSTLQNGYVGSGSSSYILGSYLSNNTPGSQVQDVGFTNFLSRIINSVESNTGGGGGVLDYYVNNFRQPWMRLIYPATFPSADKTGTSSLNQNVILLAAPTYTALDNATTTLINGGSVPAGVYATFLRGRVVLVPEIQVNVNGMYMWLPLGITIRQLADQFGGISLRPQAAQSTWKESGLELSRSIENVITDLSQVSTTYPVGEMMPVNISYSAITAYSNGSDNYDLPLMQGDVIYF
;
A
#
# COMPACT_ATOMS: atom_id res chain seq x y z
N THR A 1 -52.71 -8.28 57.92
CA THR A 1 -51.92 -8.77 59.06
C THR A 1 -51.35 -10.11 58.69
N LEU A 2 -50.06 -10.30 58.89
CA LEU A 2 -49.34 -11.55 58.60
C LEU A 2 -48.69 -12.03 59.89
N ALA A 3 -48.56 -13.35 60.08
CA ALA A 3 -48.04 -13.95 61.30
C ALA A 3 -46.89 -14.92 60.99
N SER A 4 -45.93 -15.04 61.91
CA SER A 4 -44.84 -16.03 61.86
C SER A 4 -44.60 -16.57 63.27
N ASP A 5 -44.26 -17.85 63.35
CA ASP A 5 -43.86 -18.52 64.59
C ASP A 5 -42.35 -18.42 64.85
N THR A 6 -41.63 -17.65 64.03
CA THR A 6 -40.20 -17.41 64.15
C THR A 6 -39.88 -15.92 64.20
N ASN A 7 -38.63 -15.57 64.50
CA ASN A 7 -38.13 -14.19 64.50
C ASN A 7 -37.95 -13.60 63.08
N SER A 8 -38.39 -14.30 62.03
CA SER A 8 -38.37 -13.83 60.65
C SER A 8 -39.68 -14.18 59.92
N LEU A 9 -40.11 -13.32 59.02
CA LEU A 9 -41.24 -13.57 58.13
C LEU A 9 -40.83 -13.17 56.72
N VAL A 10 -40.84 -14.12 55.80
CA VAL A 10 -40.66 -13.86 54.36
C VAL A 10 -42.02 -14.03 53.72
N THR A 11 -42.51 -12.96 53.07
CA THR A 11 -43.84 -12.93 52.46
C THR A 11 -43.80 -11.99 51.27
N SER A 12 -44.50 -12.34 50.20
CA SER A 12 -44.73 -11.46 49.06
C SER A 12 -46.01 -10.67 49.30
N ILE A 13 -45.94 -9.35 49.16
CA ILE A 13 -47.09 -8.45 49.23
C ILE A 13 -47.00 -7.51 48.03
N ASP A 14 -48.06 -7.46 47.23
CA ASP A 14 -48.16 -6.49 46.14
C ASP A 14 -48.50 -5.12 46.71
N LEU A 15 -47.51 -4.23 46.78
CA LEU A 15 -47.68 -2.84 47.15
C LEU A 15 -47.84 -2.00 45.89
N ALA A 16 -48.75 -1.02 45.92
CA ALA A 16 -48.88 -0.10 44.80
C ALA A 16 -47.60 0.73 44.65
N PRO A 17 -47.08 0.91 43.41
CA PRO A 17 -45.90 1.75 43.18
C PRO A 17 -46.11 3.17 43.72
N ALA A 18 -45.03 3.77 44.25
CA ALA A 18 -45.01 5.13 44.79
C ALA A 18 -45.92 5.40 46.02
N GLY A 19 -46.55 4.38 46.61
CA GLY A 19 -47.26 4.52 47.87
C GLY A 19 -46.32 4.60 49.07
N THR A 20 -46.67 5.39 50.08
CA THR A 20 -45.96 5.43 51.36
C THR A 20 -46.48 4.34 52.28
N TYR A 21 -45.68 3.30 52.51
CA TYR A 21 -46.04 2.19 53.39
C TYR A 21 -45.12 2.14 54.60
N THR A 22 -45.65 1.67 55.73
CA THR A 22 -44.84 1.39 56.92
C THR A 22 -45.09 -0.03 57.40
N ALA A 23 -44.02 -0.72 57.79
CA ALA A 23 -44.09 -2.01 58.45
C ALA A 23 -43.97 -1.82 59.96
N LYS A 24 -44.78 -2.58 60.71
CA LYS A 24 -44.76 -2.64 62.18
C LYS A 24 -44.95 -4.10 62.58
N VAL A 25 -44.30 -4.53 63.65
CA VAL A 25 -44.41 -5.88 64.18
C VAL A 25 -44.78 -5.80 65.65
N ASN A 26 -45.67 -6.67 66.10
CA ASN A 26 -45.94 -6.90 67.51
C ASN A 26 -45.86 -8.40 67.80
N THR A 27 -45.44 -8.76 69.00
CA THR A 27 -45.45 -10.15 69.44
C THR A 27 -46.88 -10.57 69.80
N VAL A 28 -47.25 -11.81 69.50
CA VAL A 28 -48.57 -12.37 69.86
C VAL A 28 -48.34 -13.68 70.60
N SER A 29 -49.03 -13.88 71.73
CA SER A 29 -49.01 -15.11 72.51
C SER A 29 -50.44 -15.48 72.92
N GLY A 30 -51.01 -16.49 72.24
CA GLY A 30 -52.43 -16.85 72.40
C GLY A 30 -53.36 -15.69 72.05
N VAL A 31 -54.11 -15.19 73.03
CA VAL A 31 -55.04 -14.05 72.87
C VAL A 31 -54.42 -12.69 73.24
N SER A 32 -53.15 -12.66 73.66
CA SER A 32 -52.47 -11.44 74.09
C SER A 32 -51.53 -10.93 73.00
N SER A 33 -51.58 -9.63 72.71
CA SER A 33 -50.64 -8.93 71.83
C SER A 33 -49.73 -8.01 72.63
N GLY A 34 -48.41 -8.13 72.42
CA GLY A 34 -47.42 -7.20 72.94
C GLY A 34 -47.47 -5.82 72.27
N PRO A 35 -46.64 -4.87 72.74
CA PRO A 35 -46.55 -3.55 72.15
C PRO A 35 -46.10 -3.62 70.68
N VAL A 36 -46.61 -2.69 69.87
CA VAL A 36 -46.24 -2.54 68.47
C VAL A 36 -44.86 -1.87 68.37
N SER A 37 -43.99 -2.40 67.52
CA SER A 37 -42.68 -1.82 67.22
C SER A 37 -42.81 -0.42 66.63
N SER A 38 -41.68 0.31 66.61
CA SER A 38 -41.56 1.50 65.77
C SER A 38 -41.88 1.17 64.30
N ALA A 39 -42.50 2.13 63.63
CA ALA A 39 -42.80 2.04 62.20
C ALA A 39 -41.52 2.11 61.37
N VAL A 40 -41.41 1.27 60.35
CA VAL A 40 -40.30 1.25 59.41
C VAL A 40 -40.86 1.57 58.02
N THR A 41 -40.44 2.68 57.40
CA THR A 41 -40.97 3.15 56.11
C THR A 41 -40.39 2.34 54.95
N LEU A 42 -41.24 1.64 54.20
CA LEU A 42 -40.81 0.80 53.06
C LEU A 42 -40.48 1.65 51.84
N ILE A 43 -39.55 1.17 51.01
CA ILE A 43 -39.22 1.76 49.72
C ILE A 43 -39.98 1.00 48.63
N THR A 44 -40.93 1.66 47.97
CA THR A 44 -41.77 1.08 46.91
C THR A 44 -41.53 1.70 45.54
N LEU A 45 -40.77 2.80 45.46
CA LEU A 45 -40.40 3.42 44.19
C LEU A 45 -39.11 2.79 43.67
N THR A 46 -39.15 2.31 42.43
CA THR A 46 -37.96 1.78 41.75
C THR A 46 -37.19 2.94 41.10
N PRO A 47 -35.87 3.08 41.33
CA PRO A 47 -35.07 4.05 40.59
C PRO A 47 -35.03 3.71 39.10
N VAL A 48 -34.70 4.68 38.26
CA VAL A 48 -34.53 4.49 36.82
C VAL A 48 -33.12 4.91 36.44
N ILE A 49 -32.32 4.00 35.90
CA ILE A 49 -30.99 4.33 35.37
C ILE A 49 -31.16 5.26 34.17
N THR A 50 -30.46 6.38 34.21
CA THR A 50 -30.50 7.44 33.19
C THR A 50 -29.22 7.46 32.34
N ASN A 51 -28.09 7.02 32.89
CA ASN A 51 -26.82 6.98 32.19
C ASN A 51 -25.88 5.92 32.77
N ILE A 52 -25.10 5.28 31.90
CA ILE A 52 -24.04 4.34 32.20
C ILE A 52 -22.84 4.74 31.34
N SER A 53 -21.66 4.88 31.92
CA SER A 53 -20.42 4.99 31.17
C SER A 53 -19.32 4.12 31.76
N TYR A 54 -18.50 3.54 30.89
CA TYR A 54 -17.31 2.79 31.30
C TYR A 54 -16.15 3.24 30.43
N ASN A 55 -15.01 3.61 31.04
CA ASN A 55 -13.91 4.24 30.32
C ASN A 55 -12.63 3.38 30.33
N THR A 56 -11.60 3.85 29.63
CA THR A 56 -10.28 3.18 29.53
C THR A 56 -9.51 3.14 30.85
N ALA A 57 -9.86 4.01 31.81
CA ALA A 57 -9.34 3.96 33.18
C ALA A 57 -10.03 2.91 34.06
N GLN A 58 -10.90 2.08 33.46
CA GLN A 58 -11.69 1.05 34.14
C GLN A 58 -12.62 1.64 35.21
N THR A 59 -13.13 2.85 34.95
CA THR A 59 -14.10 3.52 35.82
C THR A 59 -15.50 3.35 35.26
N LEU A 60 -16.37 2.69 36.02
CA LEU A 60 -17.81 2.61 35.75
C LEU A 60 -18.53 3.77 36.45
N SER A 61 -19.27 4.58 35.71
CA SER A 61 -20.16 5.61 36.25
C SER A 61 -21.61 5.32 35.89
N VAL A 62 -22.50 5.39 36.87
CA VAL A 62 -23.93 5.10 36.70
C VAL A 62 -24.73 6.21 37.37
N ALA A 63 -25.73 6.73 36.67
CA ALA A 63 -26.65 7.73 37.19
C ALA A 63 -28.10 7.22 37.13
N TRP A 64 -28.91 7.63 38.10
CA TRP A 64 -30.30 7.21 38.22
C TRP A 64 -31.23 8.29 38.79
N THR A 65 -32.53 8.02 38.81
CA THR A 65 -33.54 8.88 39.46
C THR A 65 -33.71 8.55 40.95
N PHE A 66 -34.06 9.55 41.76
CA PHE A 66 -34.25 9.36 43.20
C PHE A 66 -35.51 8.53 43.54
N ALA A 67 -35.38 7.61 44.49
CA ALA A 67 -36.41 6.65 44.88
C ALA A 67 -37.02 6.95 46.27
N GLY A 68 -37.96 7.89 46.34
CA GLY A 68 -38.85 8.06 47.50
C GLY A 68 -38.15 8.48 48.80
N THR A 69 -38.02 7.56 49.76
CA THR A 69 -37.38 7.82 51.07
C THR A 69 -35.98 7.21 51.20
N ALA A 70 -35.37 6.81 50.08
CA ALA A 70 -34.04 6.24 50.05
C ALA A 70 -33.00 7.20 50.64
N THR A 71 -32.14 6.68 51.52
CA THR A 71 -31.00 7.44 52.07
C THR A 71 -29.69 7.06 51.38
N ALA A 72 -29.62 5.89 50.75
CA ALA A 72 -28.49 5.41 49.99
C ALA A 72 -28.94 4.46 48.86
N TYR A 73 -28.01 3.99 48.03
CA TYR A 73 -28.25 3.05 46.94
C TYR A 73 -27.14 2.00 46.87
N THR A 74 -27.46 0.79 46.42
CA THR A 74 -26.49 -0.28 46.12
C THR A 74 -26.47 -0.54 44.61
N LEU A 75 -25.28 -0.58 44.03
CA LEU A 75 -25.05 -0.88 42.62
C LEU A 75 -24.78 -2.38 42.44
N LEU A 76 -25.39 -3.01 41.46
CA LEU A 76 -25.14 -4.42 41.14
C LEU A 76 -24.73 -4.55 39.68
N LEU A 77 -23.68 -5.33 39.42
CA LEU A 77 -23.20 -5.64 38.09
C LEU A 77 -23.32 -7.14 37.85
N TYR A 78 -24.05 -7.54 36.82
CA TYR A 78 -24.23 -8.95 36.49
C TYR A 78 -23.57 -9.28 35.16
N ASN A 79 -22.92 -10.42 35.15
CA ASN A 79 -22.48 -11.11 33.94
C ASN A 79 -23.21 -12.46 33.92
N GLU A 80 -23.58 -12.97 32.74
CA GLU A 80 -24.42 -14.17 32.52
C GLU A 80 -24.03 -15.39 33.39
N ASP A 81 -22.77 -15.49 33.82
CA ASP A 81 -22.24 -16.58 34.65
C ASP A 81 -22.11 -16.27 36.17
N ILE A 82 -21.93 -14.99 36.56
CA ILE A 82 -21.58 -14.57 37.93
C ILE A 82 -22.18 -13.19 38.21
N GLY A 83 -23.04 -13.10 39.25
CA GLY A 83 -23.44 -11.82 39.81
C GLY A 83 -22.29 -11.19 40.59
N ILE A 84 -21.69 -10.12 40.07
CA ILE A 84 -20.68 -9.32 40.79
C ILE A 84 -21.43 -8.22 41.55
N THR A 85 -21.70 -8.45 42.84
CA THR A 85 -22.22 -7.38 43.68
C THR A 85 -21.09 -6.39 43.98
N ILE A 86 -21.19 -5.17 43.44
CA ILE A 86 -20.28 -4.07 43.78
C ILE A 86 -20.90 -3.35 44.99
N SER A 87 -20.56 -3.82 46.19
CA SER A 87 -21.38 -3.59 47.38
C SER A 87 -21.08 -2.35 48.27
N PRO A 88 -20.58 -1.18 47.79
CA PRO A 88 -20.72 0.05 48.57
C PRO A 88 -22.16 0.59 48.54
N THR A 89 -22.57 1.22 49.63
CA THR A 89 -23.75 2.09 49.64
C THR A 89 -23.34 3.49 49.19
N TYR A 90 -24.02 4.03 48.17
CA TYR A 90 -23.78 5.36 47.61
C TYR A 90 -24.84 6.35 48.08
N ASN A 91 -24.42 7.55 48.46
CA ASN A 91 -25.34 8.66 48.76
C ASN A 91 -25.57 9.48 47.49
N GLY A 92 -26.82 9.89 47.25
CA GLY A 92 -27.20 10.66 46.05
C GLY A 92 -27.73 9.78 44.92
N ASN A 93 -27.63 10.27 43.68
CA ASN A 93 -28.26 9.67 42.50
C ASN A 93 -27.27 9.24 41.41
N ALA A 94 -26.01 9.03 41.79
CA ALA A 94 -24.96 8.50 40.93
C ALA A 94 -23.92 7.72 41.75
N ALA A 95 -23.23 6.80 41.09
CA ALA A 95 -22.08 6.06 41.62
C ALA A 95 -20.95 6.05 40.61
N THR A 96 -19.74 6.01 41.14
CA THR A 96 -18.51 5.75 40.39
C THR A 96 -17.78 4.59 41.05
N VAL A 97 -17.35 3.63 40.24
CA VAL A 97 -16.55 2.46 40.65
C VAL A 97 -15.26 2.50 39.86
N ASP A 98 -14.15 2.76 40.54
CA ASP A 98 -12.83 2.79 39.93
C ASP A 98 -12.16 1.41 39.93
N SER A 99 -11.21 1.21 39.01
CA SER A 99 -10.40 -0.01 38.91
C SER A 99 -11.21 -1.30 38.70
N LEU A 100 -12.32 -1.21 37.97
CA LEU A 100 -13.20 -2.32 37.68
C LEU A 100 -12.83 -2.97 36.34
N ALA A 101 -11.96 -3.98 36.37
CA ALA A 101 -11.57 -4.71 35.17
C ALA A 101 -12.71 -5.61 34.64
N LEU A 102 -13.25 -5.30 33.46
CA LEU A 102 -14.27 -6.09 32.77
C LEU A 102 -13.69 -6.78 31.53
N ASP A 103 -14.18 -7.99 31.22
CA ASP A 103 -13.84 -8.69 29.98
C ASP A 103 -14.65 -8.10 28.82
N PRO A 104 -14.02 -7.51 27.78
CA PRO A 104 -14.74 -6.88 26.68
C PRO A 104 -15.58 -7.89 25.86
N ASN A 105 -15.33 -9.20 25.99
CA ASN A 105 -16.06 -10.23 25.25
C ASN A 105 -17.32 -10.73 25.98
N LYS A 106 -17.59 -10.23 27.18
CA LYS A 106 -18.78 -10.62 27.96
C LYS A 106 -19.82 -9.52 28.02
N VAL A 107 -21.08 -9.92 28.15
CA VAL A 107 -22.22 -9.01 28.32
C VAL A 107 -22.42 -8.72 29.81
N TYR A 108 -22.54 -7.44 30.14
CA TYR A 108 -22.79 -6.98 31.51
C TYR A 108 -24.10 -6.21 31.59
N THR A 109 -24.81 -6.33 32.70
CA THR A 109 -25.97 -5.51 33.02
C THR A 109 -25.81 -4.86 34.39
N VAL A 110 -26.34 -3.65 34.52
CA VAL A 110 -26.28 -2.83 35.72
C VAL A 110 -27.69 -2.73 36.32
N MET A 111 -27.77 -2.89 37.63
CA MET A 111 -28.98 -2.63 38.41
C MET A 111 -28.67 -1.75 39.61
N VAL A 112 -29.67 -1.01 40.08
CA VAL A 112 -29.57 -0.21 41.31
C VAL A 112 -30.74 -0.54 42.24
N ASN A 113 -30.45 -0.74 43.52
CA ASN A 113 -31.47 -0.81 44.57
C ASN A 113 -31.36 0.42 45.48
N ALA A 114 -32.51 0.97 45.84
CA ALA A 114 -32.61 1.99 46.86
C ALA A 114 -32.53 1.38 48.27
N VAL A 115 -31.88 2.06 49.21
CA VAL A 115 -31.66 1.60 50.58
C VAL A 115 -32.01 2.70 51.60
N ASN A 116 -32.68 2.32 52.69
CA ASN A 116 -32.94 3.18 53.85
C ASN A 116 -32.72 2.36 55.13
N GLY A 117 -31.56 2.53 55.76
CA GLY A 117 -31.13 1.65 56.86
C GLY A 117 -30.99 0.20 56.38
N SER A 118 -31.73 -0.72 57.02
CA SER A 118 -31.76 -2.15 56.66
C SER A 118 -32.82 -2.51 55.61
N ILE A 119 -33.53 -1.52 55.06
CA ILE A 119 -34.57 -1.73 54.05
C ILE A 119 -33.96 -1.59 52.66
N THR A 120 -34.15 -2.60 51.83
CA THR A 120 -33.79 -2.56 50.41
C THR A 120 -35.07 -2.52 49.58
N GLY A 121 -35.19 -1.51 48.72
CA GLY A 121 -36.27 -1.36 47.75
C GLY A 121 -36.09 -2.26 46.52
N PRO A 122 -37.06 -2.25 45.60
CA PRO A 122 -36.98 -3.00 44.35
C PRO A 122 -35.76 -2.59 43.51
N ALA A 123 -35.19 -3.55 42.79
CA ALA A 123 -34.09 -3.29 41.83
C ALA A 123 -34.64 -2.63 40.58
N THR A 124 -33.81 -1.82 39.91
CA THR A 124 -34.12 -1.34 38.55
C THR A 124 -34.26 -2.50 37.57
N VAL A 125 -34.87 -2.22 36.42
CA VAL A 125 -34.71 -3.07 35.24
C VAL A 125 -33.21 -3.18 34.92
N PRO A 126 -32.66 -4.38 34.61
CA PRO A 126 -31.27 -4.51 34.19
C PRO A 126 -31.02 -3.69 32.92
N GLU A 127 -30.03 -2.81 32.99
CA GLU A 127 -29.61 -2.00 31.83
C GLU A 127 -28.25 -2.48 31.32
N PRO A 128 -28.10 -2.76 30.03
CA PRO A 128 -26.86 -3.27 29.48
C PRO A 128 -25.73 -2.25 29.54
N LEU A 129 -24.51 -2.74 29.79
CA LEU A 129 -23.27 -1.99 29.82
C LEU A 129 -22.43 -2.31 28.57
N ILE A 130 -21.84 -1.29 27.96
CA ILE A 130 -20.86 -1.46 26.90
C ILE A 130 -19.46 -1.55 27.53
N SER A 131 -18.89 -2.75 27.54
CA SER A 131 -17.56 -3.02 28.14
C SER A 131 -16.41 -3.01 27.13
N ALA A 132 -16.72 -3.12 25.83
CA ALA A 132 -15.73 -3.23 24.77
C ALA A 132 -15.43 -1.87 24.09
N ALA A 133 -14.16 -1.62 23.80
CA ALA A 133 -13.73 -0.48 23.00
C ALA A 133 -13.68 -0.87 21.51
N PRO A 134 -14.16 -0.02 20.59
CA PRO A 134 -13.95 -0.22 19.15
C PRO A 134 -12.46 -0.26 18.79
N VAL A 135 -12.12 -0.99 17.73
CA VAL A 135 -10.77 -0.99 17.14
C VAL A 135 -10.84 -0.26 15.80
N ILE A 136 -10.09 0.82 15.64
CA ILE A 136 -9.99 1.53 14.36
C ILE A 136 -9.18 0.64 13.41
N GLU A 137 -9.81 0.23 12.32
CA GLU A 137 -9.22 -0.69 11.31
C GLU A 137 -8.61 0.09 10.15
N GLU A 138 -9.20 1.22 9.79
CA GLU A 138 -8.78 2.06 8.66
C GLU A 138 -8.98 3.54 8.99
N SER A 139 -8.00 4.37 8.64
CA SER A 139 -8.10 5.83 8.69
C SER A 139 -7.36 6.41 7.50
N TYR A 140 -8.09 6.99 6.55
CA TYR A 140 -7.55 7.53 5.31
C TYR A 140 -7.98 8.98 5.11
N TYR A 141 -7.02 9.86 4.81
CA TYR A 141 -7.28 11.27 4.53
C TYR A 141 -6.74 11.66 3.16
N ASP A 142 -7.61 12.08 2.25
CA ASP A 142 -7.25 12.44 0.86
C ASP A 142 -6.83 13.91 0.67
N GLY A 143 -6.64 14.65 1.78
CA GLY A 143 -6.42 16.10 1.76
C GLY A 143 -7.69 16.94 1.85
N SER A 144 -8.87 16.34 1.77
CA SER A 144 -10.18 17.01 1.84
C SER A 144 -11.27 16.23 2.57
N VAL A 145 -11.20 14.90 2.56
CA VAL A 145 -12.17 13.98 3.12
C VAL A 145 -11.42 12.95 3.96
N LEU A 146 -11.87 12.78 5.19
CA LEU A 146 -11.43 11.72 6.09
C LEU A 146 -12.41 10.55 5.98
N THR A 147 -11.90 9.36 5.71
CA THR A 147 -12.63 8.09 5.75
C THR A 147 -12.07 7.25 6.90
N VAL A 148 -12.95 6.77 7.77
CA VAL A 148 -12.58 5.97 8.94
C VAL A 148 -13.47 4.75 9.01
N LYS A 149 -12.90 3.57 9.29
CA LYS A 149 -13.63 2.33 9.57
C LYS A 149 -13.12 1.69 10.84
N TRP A 150 -14.02 1.01 11.55
CA TRP A 150 -13.71 0.30 12.78
C TRP A 150 -14.49 -1.00 12.90
N GLY A 151 -13.96 -1.90 13.72
CA GLY A 151 -14.61 -3.16 14.07
C GLY A 151 -15.90 -2.91 14.84
N ALA A 152 -17.00 -3.51 14.38
CA ALA A 152 -18.28 -3.40 15.06
C ALA A 152 -18.25 -4.15 16.41
N ILE A 153 -18.80 -3.55 17.46
CA ILE A 153 -18.93 -4.21 18.77
C ILE A 153 -20.17 -5.11 18.75
N PRO A 154 -20.04 -6.43 18.97
CA PRO A 154 -21.15 -7.38 18.86
C PRO A 154 -22.05 -7.42 20.10
N GLN A 155 -22.26 -6.28 20.76
CA GLN A 155 -23.14 -6.16 21.94
C GLN A 155 -24.45 -5.49 21.49
N GLU A 156 -25.59 -6.13 21.77
CA GLU A 156 -26.92 -5.67 21.28
C GLU A 156 -27.32 -4.25 21.74
N VAL A 157 -26.70 -3.75 22.83
CA VAL A 157 -26.91 -2.39 23.34
C VAL A 157 -26.33 -1.29 22.45
N VAL A 158 -25.38 -1.62 21.57
CA VAL A 158 -24.72 -0.63 20.71
C VAL A 158 -25.68 -0.20 19.60
N THR A 159 -26.13 1.04 19.67
CA THR A 159 -27.02 1.67 18.69
C THR A 159 -26.26 2.58 17.73
N GLY A 160 -25.00 2.90 18.02
CA GLY A 160 -24.14 3.75 17.19
C GLY A 160 -22.75 3.94 17.78
N TYR A 161 -22.05 4.94 17.25
CA TYR A 161 -20.70 5.31 17.64
C TYR A 161 -20.54 6.83 17.73
N ILE A 162 -19.65 7.26 18.62
CA ILE A 162 -19.20 8.64 18.76
C ILE A 162 -17.73 8.68 18.32
N ILE A 163 -17.44 9.44 17.28
CA ILE A 163 -16.07 9.67 16.81
C ILE A 163 -15.61 11.00 17.38
N GLY A 164 -14.60 10.98 18.23
CA GLY A 164 -13.90 12.18 18.69
C GLY A 164 -12.79 12.52 17.71
N ILE A 165 -12.78 13.72 17.15
CA ILE A 165 -11.65 14.29 16.42
C ILE A 165 -11.24 15.57 17.13
N ASN A 166 -10.12 15.52 17.85
CA ASN A 166 -9.74 16.54 18.84
C ASN A 166 -10.89 16.83 19.83
N SER A 167 -11.41 18.06 19.86
CA SER A 167 -12.50 18.48 20.76
C SER A 167 -13.91 18.34 20.14
N THR A 168 -14.04 17.78 18.93
CA THR A 168 -15.31 17.69 18.21
C THR A 168 -15.79 16.25 18.14
N ASN A 169 -17.07 16.01 18.46
CA ASN A 169 -17.68 14.68 18.43
C ASN A 169 -18.68 14.55 17.28
N TYR A 170 -18.63 13.42 16.58
CA TYR A 170 -19.53 13.05 15.50
C TYR A 170 -20.28 11.76 15.86
N ASN A 171 -21.61 11.75 15.73
CA ASN A 171 -22.42 10.57 16.02
C ASN A 171 -22.79 9.86 14.70
N VAL A 172 -22.61 8.54 14.63
CA VAL A 172 -22.98 7.72 13.47
C VAL A 172 -23.66 6.43 13.92
N ALA A 173 -24.53 5.87 13.08
CA ALA A 173 -25.17 4.57 13.34
C ALA A 173 -24.40 3.38 12.71
N THR A 174 -23.43 3.68 11.84
CA THR A 174 -22.63 2.69 11.09
C THR A 174 -21.23 2.56 11.68
N ASN A 175 -20.48 1.54 11.27
CA ASN A 175 -19.08 1.34 11.67
C ASN A 175 -18.07 2.03 10.74
N SER A 176 -18.51 3.12 10.11
CA SER A 176 -17.71 3.94 9.20
C SER A 176 -18.16 5.39 9.23
N LEU A 177 -17.22 6.31 9.05
CA LEU A 177 -17.45 7.73 8.89
C LEU A 177 -16.71 8.24 7.65
N VAL A 178 -17.42 8.99 6.79
CA VAL A 178 -16.83 9.80 5.72
C VAL A 178 -17.13 11.26 6.04
N LEU A 179 -16.09 12.04 6.32
CA LEU A 179 -16.22 13.41 6.82
C LEU A 179 -15.40 14.37 5.94
N PRO A 180 -16.04 15.32 5.26
CA PRO A 180 -15.34 16.47 4.68
C PRO A 180 -14.68 17.28 5.79
N VAL A 181 -13.35 17.30 5.83
CA VAL A 181 -12.57 18.00 6.85
C VAL A 181 -11.28 18.54 6.24
N ALA A 182 -10.91 19.77 6.59
CA ALA A 182 -9.67 20.38 6.18
C ALA A 182 -8.69 20.38 7.37
N PHE A 183 -7.78 19.42 7.39
CA PHE A 183 -6.72 19.39 8.41
C PHE A 183 -5.63 20.39 8.07
N THR A 184 -5.22 21.18 9.07
CA THR A 184 -4.09 22.10 8.95
C THR A 184 -2.77 21.32 8.85
N PRO A 185 -1.97 21.54 7.78
CA PRO A 185 -0.62 21.03 7.63
C PRO A 185 0.26 21.13 8.89
N GLY A 186 0.95 20.03 9.21
CA GLY A 186 1.90 19.96 10.34
C GLY A 186 1.26 19.96 11.74
N THR A 187 -0.07 19.96 11.85
CA THR A 187 -0.76 19.83 13.12
C THR A 187 -1.02 18.35 13.41
N SER A 188 -0.70 17.89 14.62
CA SER A 188 -1.08 16.54 15.05
C SER A 188 -2.55 16.52 15.44
N TYR A 189 -3.29 15.55 14.92
CA TYR A 189 -4.69 15.32 15.28
C TYR A 189 -4.78 14.07 16.14
N SER A 190 -5.82 14.02 16.96
CA SER A 190 -6.19 12.84 17.73
C SER A 190 -7.60 12.42 17.33
N MET A 191 -7.76 11.14 17.03
CA MET A 191 -9.04 10.55 16.71
C MET A 191 -9.27 9.29 17.54
N SER A 192 -10.50 9.13 18.00
CA SER A 192 -10.96 7.96 18.72
C SER A 192 -12.41 7.64 18.39
N VAL A 193 -12.80 6.41 18.68
CA VAL A 193 -14.17 5.93 18.48
C VAL A 193 -14.67 5.33 19.80
N ILE A 194 -15.89 5.68 20.17
CA ILE A 194 -16.60 5.18 21.34
C ILE A 194 -17.90 4.53 20.88
N ALA A 195 -18.18 3.30 21.31
CA ALA A 195 -19.49 2.68 21.09
C ALA A 195 -20.54 3.33 21.99
N SER A 196 -21.72 3.64 21.44
CA SER A 196 -22.82 4.28 22.15
C SER A 196 -24.12 3.49 22.02
N GLY A 197 -24.88 3.48 23.11
CA GLY A 197 -26.23 2.95 23.23
C GLY A 197 -27.18 4.01 23.76
N ASN A 198 -28.46 3.67 23.92
CA ASN A 198 -29.49 4.61 24.40
C ASN A 198 -29.19 5.22 25.78
N LYS A 199 -28.54 4.45 26.66
CA LYS A 199 -28.19 4.86 28.04
C LYS A 199 -26.74 4.53 28.41
N ALA A 200 -25.98 3.94 27.48
CA ALA A 200 -24.65 3.40 27.77
C ALA A 200 -23.62 3.99 26.81
N ILE A 201 -22.45 4.32 27.32
CA ILE A 201 -21.28 4.73 26.53
C ILE A 201 -20.11 3.85 26.95
N GLY A 202 -19.49 3.21 25.96
CA GLY A 202 -18.35 2.32 26.18
C GLY A 202 -17.02 3.04 26.34
N PRO A 203 -15.94 2.26 26.50
CA PRO A 203 -14.60 2.80 26.55
C PRO A 203 -14.15 3.30 25.17
N GLU A 204 -13.27 4.28 25.20
CA GLU A 204 -12.65 4.88 24.02
C GLU A 204 -11.65 3.91 23.36
N SER A 205 -11.62 3.88 22.03
CA SER A 205 -10.58 3.18 21.28
C SER A 205 -9.19 3.74 21.59
N SER A 206 -8.14 3.00 21.19
CA SER A 206 -6.82 3.62 21.09
C SER A 206 -6.89 4.85 20.18
N THR A 207 -6.24 5.94 20.59
CA THR A 207 -6.16 7.15 19.78
C THR A 207 -5.26 6.92 18.57
N VAL A 208 -5.75 7.29 17.39
CA VAL A 208 -4.94 7.34 16.16
C VAL A 208 -4.82 8.80 15.71
N ASN A 209 -3.74 9.13 15.01
CA ASN A 209 -3.67 10.41 14.33
C ASN A 209 -4.26 10.24 12.93
N PRO A 210 -5.46 10.77 12.63
CA PRO A 210 -6.10 10.64 11.32
C PRO A 210 -5.31 11.33 10.20
N TYR A 211 -4.30 12.12 10.57
CA TYR A 211 -3.41 12.84 9.68
C TYR A 211 -2.10 12.08 9.39
N VAL A 212 -1.86 10.93 10.04
CA VAL A 212 -0.78 10.01 9.65
C VAL A 212 -1.32 9.12 8.56
N VAL A 213 -0.74 9.25 7.38
CA VAL A 213 -1.08 8.42 6.21
C VAL A 213 -0.08 7.29 6.14
N ASP A 214 -0.55 6.12 5.71
CA ASP A 214 0.35 5.10 5.18
C ASP A 214 1.22 5.73 4.09
N PRO A 215 2.49 5.29 3.95
CA PRO A 215 3.34 5.75 2.85
C PRO A 215 2.58 5.69 1.52
N ALA A 216 2.61 6.78 0.78
CA ALA A 216 1.94 6.90 -0.51
C ALA A 216 2.85 7.61 -1.51
N PHE A 217 2.57 7.40 -2.79
CA PHE A 217 3.14 8.20 -3.86
C PHE A 217 2.30 9.44 -4.11
N TYR A 218 2.98 10.58 -4.24
CA TYR A 218 2.38 11.88 -4.48
C TYR A 218 2.96 12.52 -5.73
N PHE A 219 2.13 13.32 -6.39
CA PHE A 219 2.52 14.12 -7.55
C PHE A 219 3.22 15.40 -7.10
N SER A 220 4.25 15.80 -7.83
CA SER A 220 4.92 17.09 -7.68
C SER A 220 3.94 18.27 -7.73
N ALA A 221 4.28 19.39 -7.09
CA ALA A 221 3.55 20.64 -7.34
C ALA A 221 3.90 21.17 -8.75
N TYR A 222 2.93 21.82 -9.41
CA TYR A 222 3.19 22.48 -10.69
C TYR A 222 4.31 23.50 -10.55
N THR A 223 5.35 23.32 -11.35
CA THR A 223 6.43 24.29 -11.52
C THR A 223 6.62 24.52 -13.01
N GLN A 224 6.71 25.79 -13.43
CA GLN A 224 6.84 26.12 -14.85
C GLN A 224 8.07 25.45 -15.46
N ASN A 225 7.88 24.83 -16.63
CA ASN A 225 8.87 24.10 -17.42
C ASN A 225 9.47 22.85 -16.74
N VAL A 226 9.04 22.48 -15.55
CA VAL A 226 9.45 21.25 -14.88
C VAL A 226 8.44 20.15 -15.21
N ALA A 227 8.94 18.98 -15.59
CA ALA A 227 8.11 17.81 -15.86
C ALA A 227 7.45 17.30 -14.56
N PRO A 228 6.23 16.73 -14.64
CA PRO A 228 5.65 16.07 -13.49
C PRO A 228 6.53 14.91 -13.04
N TYR A 229 6.63 14.75 -11.73
CA TYR A 229 7.26 13.59 -11.12
C TYR A 229 6.45 13.05 -9.97
N LEU A 230 6.66 11.77 -9.71
CA LEU A 230 6.08 11.03 -8.60
C LEU A 230 7.14 10.86 -7.51
N TYR A 231 6.80 11.09 -6.25
CA TYR A 231 7.70 10.86 -5.12
C TYR A 231 6.97 10.17 -3.96
N PRO A 232 7.64 9.26 -3.22
CA PRO A 232 7.05 8.68 -2.03
C PRO A 232 7.11 9.66 -0.85
N SER A 233 6.08 9.66 -0.01
CA SER A 233 6.05 10.40 1.25
C SER A 233 5.25 9.61 2.28
N ALA A 234 5.72 9.65 3.53
CA ALA A 234 4.99 9.19 4.72
C ALA A 234 4.55 10.36 5.61
N THR A 235 4.69 11.60 5.13
CA THR A 235 4.26 12.81 5.83
C THR A 235 3.05 13.43 5.18
N GLN A 236 2.33 14.20 5.99
CA GLN A 236 1.18 15.00 5.59
C GLN A 236 1.46 16.43 6.13
N PRO A 237 1.49 17.49 5.28
CA PRO A 237 1.43 17.43 3.83
C PRO A 237 2.62 16.61 3.28
N PRO A 238 2.47 16.02 2.08
CA PRO A 238 3.53 15.25 1.47
C PRO A 238 4.71 16.17 1.20
N ALA A 239 5.88 15.69 1.59
CA ALA A 239 7.13 16.41 1.42
C ALA A 239 8.20 15.42 0.96
N THR A 240 9.12 15.89 0.13
CA THR A 240 10.31 15.11 -0.20
C THR A 240 11.20 15.00 1.04
N ALA A 241 11.75 13.82 1.27
CA ALA A 241 12.67 13.55 2.36
C ALA A 241 13.84 12.70 1.86
N ALA A 242 15.00 12.85 2.51
CA ALA A 242 16.11 11.93 2.30
C ALA A 242 15.68 10.53 2.78
N PHE A 243 16.14 9.50 2.09
CA PHE A 243 15.79 8.12 2.43
C PHE A 243 16.99 7.19 2.28
N THR A 244 16.89 6.02 2.88
CA THR A 244 17.88 4.95 2.77
C THR A 244 17.17 3.71 2.24
N LEU A 245 17.82 3.03 1.31
CA LEU A 245 17.38 1.76 0.74
C LEU A 245 18.30 0.68 1.26
N TYR A 246 17.74 -0.31 1.95
CA TYR A 246 18.50 -1.45 2.44
C TYR A 246 18.46 -2.59 1.43
N LEU A 247 19.61 -3.20 1.18
CA LEU A 247 19.79 -4.20 0.13
C LEU A 247 20.28 -5.52 0.72
N PRO A 248 19.81 -6.67 0.20
CA PRO A 248 20.32 -7.98 0.55
C PRO A 248 21.76 -8.16 0.10
N GLN A 249 22.30 -9.36 0.34
CA GLN A 249 23.54 -9.77 -0.31
C GLN A 249 23.40 -9.65 -1.84
N LEU A 250 24.35 -8.93 -2.47
CA LEU A 250 24.38 -8.69 -3.91
C LEU A 250 25.54 -9.41 -4.62
N PHE A 251 26.53 -9.90 -3.88
CA PHE A 251 27.77 -10.44 -4.43
C PHE A 251 27.89 -11.93 -4.13
N ASN A 252 28.42 -12.71 -5.08
CA ASN A 252 28.71 -14.13 -4.85
C ASN A 252 29.78 -14.30 -3.76
N THR A 253 30.78 -13.41 -3.79
CA THR A 253 31.79 -13.28 -2.75
C THR A 253 31.72 -11.85 -2.20
N PRO A 254 31.30 -11.66 -0.95
CA PRO A 254 31.22 -10.32 -0.37
C PRO A 254 32.60 -9.65 -0.36
N PRO A 255 32.73 -8.43 -0.88
CA PRO A 255 34.03 -7.74 -0.88
C PRO A 255 34.42 -7.35 0.55
N GLY A 256 35.71 -7.47 0.89
CA GLY A 256 36.22 -7.01 2.19
C GLY A 256 36.07 -5.50 2.41
N THR A 257 36.17 -4.73 1.32
CA THR A 257 35.87 -3.30 1.25
C THR A 257 35.17 -3.00 -0.07
N LEU A 258 34.10 -2.20 -0.04
CA LEU A 258 33.44 -1.74 -1.26
C LEU A 258 34.41 -0.88 -2.10
N PRO A 259 34.37 -0.97 -3.44
CA PRO A 259 35.12 -0.07 -4.32
C PRO A 259 34.81 1.41 -4.02
N SER A 260 35.82 2.27 -4.15
CA SER A 260 35.67 3.71 -3.87
C SER A 260 34.60 4.37 -4.75
N GLY A 261 34.46 3.94 -6.00
CA GLY A 261 33.44 4.45 -6.91
C GLY A 261 32.00 4.17 -6.49
N LEU A 262 31.77 3.20 -5.58
CA LEU A 262 30.45 2.93 -4.99
C LEU A 262 30.23 3.72 -3.69
N THR A 263 31.28 4.00 -2.93
CA THR A 263 31.19 4.69 -1.62
C THR A 263 31.37 6.20 -1.69
N ASP A 264 32.05 6.68 -2.73
CA ASP A 264 32.30 8.09 -3.00
C ASP A 264 32.36 8.32 -4.53
N PRO A 265 31.21 8.66 -5.15
CA PRO A 265 31.11 8.92 -6.58
C PRO A 265 31.98 10.08 -7.10
N SER A 266 32.53 10.92 -6.21
CA SER A 266 33.50 11.95 -6.62
C SER A 266 34.85 11.35 -7.06
N THR A 267 35.11 10.09 -6.72
CA THR A 267 36.30 9.35 -7.16
C THR A 267 36.18 8.74 -8.56
N LEU A 268 35.00 8.82 -9.18
CA LEU A 268 34.76 8.35 -10.55
C LEU A 268 35.45 9.25 -11.58
N ILE A 269 35.62 8.72 -12.80
CA ILE A 269 36.17 9.47 -13.94
C ILE A 269 35.15 9.37 -15.09
N PRO A 270 34.43 10.45 -15.42
CA PRO A 270 34.43 11.76 -14.76
C PRO A 270 33.80 11.73 -13.34
N PRO A 271 34.15 12.65 -12.42
CA PRO A 271 33.56 12.74 -11.09
C PRO A 271 32.06 13.06 -11.11
N LEU A 272 31.29 12.43 -10.22
CA LEU A 272 29.83 12.59 -10.09
C LEU A 272 29.43 12.94 -8.64
N PRO A 273 29.83 14.11 -8.11
CA PRO A 273 29.78 14.41 -6.67
C PRO A 273 28.36 14.49 -6.07
N ASN A 274 27.33 14.68 -6.89
CA ASN A 274 25.92 14.76 -6.46
C ASN A 274 25.14 13.47 -6.71
N SER A 275 25.82 12.38 -7.11
CA SER A 275 25.18 11.10 -7.39
C SER A 275 24.39 10.60 -6.17
N PRO A 276 23.13 10.18 -6.36
CA PRO A 276 22.32 9.59 -5.29
C PRO A 276 22.72 8.16 -4.93
N PHE A 277 23.61 7.53 -5.72
CA PHE A 277 23.95 6.12 -5.59
C PHE A 277 25.21 5.92 -4.74
N VAL A 278 25.13 6.30 -3.46
CA VAL A 278 26.21 6.12 -2.49
C VAL A 278 25.93 4.88 -1.63
N MET A 279 26.72 3.84 -1.83
CA MET A 279 26.59 2.54 -1.18
C MET A 279 27.49 2.43 0.06
N SER A 280 26.98 1.82 1.13
CA SER A 280 27.76 1.52 2.34
C SER A 280 27.28 0.23 2.99
N THR A 281 28.03 -0.29 3.97
CA THR A 281 27.64 -1.47 4.75
C THR A 281 26.76 -1.09 5.95
N THR A 282 25.93 -2.02 6.41
CA THR A 282 24.98 -1.81 7.52
C THR A 282 25.38 -2.52 8.81
N GLY A 283 26.20 -3.58 8.72
CA GLY A 283 26.46 -4.52 9.81
C GLY A 283 25.36 -5.55 10.05
N ASN A 284 24.23 -5.49 9.31
CA ASN A 284 23.15 -6.48 9.39
C ASN A 284 23.42 -7.64 8.41
N ALA A 285 23.31 -8.89 8.86
CA ALA A 285 23.62 -10.05 8.03
C ALA A 285 22.60 -10.31 6.90
N LEU A 286 21.34 -9.94 7.10
CA LEU A 286 20.27 -10.13 6.11
C LEU A 286 20.28 -9.02 5.05
N LEU A 287 20.50 -7.77 5.48
CA LEU A 287 20.61 -6.60 4.61
C LEU A 287 21.98 -5.94 4.76
N PRO A 288 23.06 -6.55 4.25
CA PRO A 288 24.44 -6.11 4.49
C PRO A 288 24.79 -4.75 3.89
N TYR A 289 24.01 -4.27 2.92
CA TYR A 289 24.28 -3.04 2.19
C TYR A 289 23.13 -2.05 2.29
N LYS A 290 23.44 -0.77 2.07
CA LYS A 290 22.47 0.29 1.92
C LYS A 290 22.90 1.32 0.88
N ILE A 291 21.95 1.96 0.24
CA ILE A 291 22.13 3.17 -0.58
C ILE A 291 21.44 4.32 0.16
N THR A 292 22.16 5.43 0.39
CA THR A 292 21.58 6.62 1.02
C THR A 292 21.38 7.72 -0.01
N VAL A 293 20.13 8.16 -0.18
CA VAL A 293 19.73 9.18 -1.15
C VAL A 293 19.51 10.50 -0.40
N ALA A 294 20.46 11.42 -0.50
CA ALA A 294 20.40 12.72 0.15
C ALA A 294 19.48 13.70 -0.61
N LEU A 295 18.82 14.63 0.10
CA LEU A 295 18.00 15.67 -0.51
C LEU A 295 18.77 16.60 -1.47
N THR A 296 20.09 16.68 -1.33
CA THR A 296 20.97 17.48 -2.19
C THR A 296 21.45 16.73 -3.44
N SER A 297 21.07 15.46 -3.61
CA SER A 297 21.51 14.64 -4.74
C SER A 297 20.72 14.93 -6.02
N ASP A 298 21.25 14.46 -7.15
CA ASP A 298 20.61 14.60 -8.47
C ASP A 298 19.24 13.90 -8.56
N ALA A 299 18.89 13.01 -7.61
CA ALA A 299 17.54 12.42 -7.50
C ALA A 299 16.44 13.48 -7.25
N PHE A 300 16.76 14.56 -6.51
CA PHE A 300 15.80 15.60 -6.13
C PHE A 300 15.95 16.91 -6.93
N ILE A 301 16.92 16.99 -7.84
CA ILE A 301 17.15 18.18 -8.67
C ILE A 301 16.30 18.05 -9.93
N PHE A 302 15.24 18.86 -10.00
CA PHE A 302 14.37 19.00 -11.17
C PHE A 302 14.51 20.41 -11.75
N SER A 303 14.71 20.52 -13.06
CA SER A 303 14.95 21.81 -13.70
C SER A 303 14.22 21.97 -15.02
N ALA A 304 13.94 23.23 -15.37
CA ALA A 304 13.23 23.62 -16.57
C ALA A 304 13.93 23.20 -17.88
N SER A 305 15.24 22.96 -17.83
CA SER A 305 16.05 22.60 -19.00
C SER A 305 16.08 21.09 -19.27
N GLN A 306 15.43 20.27 -18.44
CA GLN A 306 15.49 18.81 -18.52
C GLN A 306 14.10 18.16 -18.31
N PRO A 307 13.12 18.37 -19.22
CA PRO A 307 11.75 17.91 -19.04
C PRO A 307 11.51 16.41 -19.31
N GLY A 308 12.55 15.62 -19.58
CA GLY A 308 12.45 14.19 -19.88
C GLY A 308 13.26 13.33 -18.90
N ILE A 309 14.01 12.36 -19.43
CA ILE A 309 15.02 11.61 -18.66
C ILE A 309 16.15 12.57 -18.29
N ARG A 310 16.39 12.82 -16.99
CA ARG A 310 17.45 13.74 -16.56
C ARG A 310 18.84 13.15 -16.88
N PRO A 311 19.65 13.81 -17.71
CA PRO A 311 20.94 13.25 -18.15
C PRO A 311 21.93 13.00 -17.01
N GLN A 312 21.91 13.85 -15.97
CA GLN A 312 22.83 13.71 -14.85
C GLN A 312 22.49 12.48 -14.00
N LEU A 313 21.23 12.34 -13.58
CA LEU A 313 20.77 11.16 -12.84
C LEU A 313 20.97 9.86 -13.65
N GLN A 314 20.76 9.93 -14.97
CA GLN A 314 21.04 8.81 -15.87
C GLN A 314 22.53 8.45 -15.85
N ALA A 315 23.44 9.43 -15.96
CA ALA A 315 24.87 9.21 -15.92
C ALA A 315 25.31 8.61 -14.57
N ASP A 316 24.76 9.11 -13.46
CA ASP A 316 25.01 8.60 -12.12
C ASP A 316 24.61 7.12 -11.99
N TYR A 317 23.42 6.78 -12.50
CA TYR A 317 22.90 5.42 -12.49
C TYR A 317 23.75 4.46 -13.33
N LEU A 318 24.11 4.86 -14.56
CA LEU A 318 24.96 4.05 -15.44
C LEU A 318 26.35 3.83 -14.84
N ALA A 319 26.94 4.86 -14.23
CA ALA A 319 28.23 4.76 -13.57
C ALA A 319 28.15 3.82 -12.35
N PHE A 320 27.09 3.92 -11.54
CA PHE A 320 26.86 3.04 -10.40
C PHE A 320 26.74 1.58 -10.81
N VAL A 321 25.90 1.26 -11.80
CA VAL A 321 25.75 -0.11 -12.31
C VAL A 321 27.06 -0.64 -12.89
N THR A 322 27.79 0.19 -13.64
CA THR A 322 29.10 -0.19 -14.19
C THR A 322 30.09 -0.52 -13.07
N GLN A 323 30.10 0.23 -11.97
CA GLN A 323 30.96 -0.08 -10.83
C GLN A 323 30.54 -1.32 -10.04
N LEU A 324 29.24 -1.65 -10.02
CA LEU A 324 28.79 -2.90 -9.42
C LEU A 324 29.30 -4.12 -10.21
N GLU A 325 29.31 -4.04 -11.54
CA GLU A 325 29.79 -5.11 -12.42
C GLU A 325 31.31 -5.35 -12.31
N THR A 326 32.09 -4.38 -11.82
CA THR A 326 33.55 -4.50 -11.64
C THR A 326 33.97 -5.09 -10.29
N VAL A 327 33.03 -5.31 -9.35
CA VAL A 327 33.36 -5.85 -8.02
C VAL A 327 33.92 -7.27 -8.14
N ALA A 328 35.09 -7.49 -7.52
CA ALA A 328 35.74 -8.79 -7.49
C ALA A 328 34.85 -9.86 -6.84
N GLY A 329 34.75 -11.03 -7.47
CA GLY A 329 33.85 -12.11 -7.07
C GLY A 329 32.48 -12.08 -7.78
N GLY A 330 32.15 -10.98 -8.46
CA GLY A 330 30.97 -10.87 -9.29
C GLY A 330 29.65 -10.77 -8.51
N LEU A 331 28.61 -10.39 -9.23
CA LEU A 331 27.26 -10.20 -8.70
C LEU A 331 26.49 -11.50 -8.65
N LEU A 332 25.60 -11.61 -7.66
CA LEU A 332 24.56 -12.65 -7.65
C LEU A 332 23.65 -12.51 -8.86
N PRO A 333 23.11 -13.62 -9.38
CA PRO A 333 22.12 -13.60 -10.45
C PRO A 333 20.96 -12.64 -10.13
N GLY A 334 20.69 -11.68 -11.01
CA GLY A 334 19.57 -10.75 -10.85
C GLY A 334 19.84 -9.52 -9.98
N ALA A 335 21.05 -9.33 -9.46
CA ALA A 335 21.35 -8.20 -8.56
C ALA A 335 21.07 -6.81 -9.20
N ILE A 336 21.42 -6.61 -10.47
CA ILE A 336 21.17 -5.32 -11.15
C ILE A 336 19.69 -5.14 -11.51
N PRO A 337 18.96 -6.12 -12.09
CA PRO A 337 17.51 -6.03 -12.24
C PRO A 337 16.78 -5.72 -10.92
N PHE A 338 17.25 -6.29 -9.81
CA PHE A 338 16.73 -5.99 -8.47
C PHE A 338 16.96 -4.52 -8.07
N ILE A 339 18.14 -3.97 -8.33
CA ILE A 339 18.43 -2.56 -8.09
C ILE A 339 17.59 -1.65 -9.00
N GLN A 340 17.42 -2.00 -10.28
CA GLN A 340 16.51 -1.30 -11.21
C GLN A 340 15.08 -1.25 -10.64
N GLN A 341 14.60 -2.42 -10.21
CA GLN A 341 13.51 -2.65 -9.26
C GLN A 341 13.33 -1.50 -8.28
N ILE A 342 14.24 -1.47 -7.33
CA ILE A 342 14.18 -0.57 -6.18
C ILE A 342 14.23 0.89 -6.62
N VAL A 343 15.11 1.26 -7.55
CA VAL A 343 15.23 2.66 -8.03
C VAL A 343 13.92 3.12 -8.65
N ALA A 344 13.35 2.34 -9.57
CA ALA A 344 12.10 2.68 -10.25
C ALA A 344 10.89 2.79 -9.30
N ARG A 345 10.95 2.20 -8.11
CA ARG A 345 9.87 2.14 -7.11
C ARG A 345 10.11 2.99 -5.86
N SER A 346 11.22 3.70 -5.75
CA SER A 346 11.53 4.49 -4.54
C SER A 346 12.03 5.90 -4.83
N PHE A 347 12.60 6.14 -6.01
CA PHE A 347 13.11 7.46 -6.34
C PHE A 347 11.99 8.43 -6.73
N PRO A 348 12.20 9.74 -6.49
CA PRO A 348 11.45 10.79 -7.16
C PRO A 348 11.75 10.76 -8.67
N LEU A 349 10.80 10.33 -9.49
CA LEU A 349 11.02 10.12 -10.93
C LEU A 349 9.97 10.84 -11.77
N THR A 350 10.40 11.46 -12.88
CA THR A 350 9.47 11.93 -13.91
C THR A 350 8.73 10.76 -14.56
N TYR A 351 7.70 11.04 -15.35
CA TYR A 351 6.97 10.00 -16.07
C TYR A 351 7.86 9.22 -17.06
N ASP A 352 8.72 9.94 -17.79
CA ASP A 352 9.70 9.30 -18.69
C ASP A 352 10.73 8.49 -17.90
N GLU A 353 11.19 9.02 -16.76
CA GLU A 353 12.14 8.32 -15.89
C GLU A 353 11.55 7.06 -15.27
N THR A 354 10.25 7.05 -14.95
CA THR A 354 9.53 5.87 -14.46
C THR A 354 9.66 4.72 -15.47
N LEU A 355 9.52 5.02 -16.76
CA LEU A 355 9.69 4.02 -17.83
C LEU A 355 11.17 3.70 -18.09
N TYR A 356 12.07 4.67 -17.97
CA TYR A 356 13.50 4.46 -18.15
C TYR A 356 14.11 3.57 -17.06
N TYR A 357 13.92 3.89 -15.79
CA TYR A 357 14.49 3.09 -14.69
C TYR A 357 13.75 1.76 -14.49
N GLY A 358 12.46 1.71 -14.84
CA GLY A 358 11.67 0.48 -14.77
C GLY A 358 11.89 -0.50 -15.94
N TYR A 359 12.15 0.01 -17.15
CA TYR A 359 12.15 -0.80 -18.38
C TYR A 359 13.26 -0.45 -19.38
N GLY A 360 14.19 0.43 -19.04
CA GLY A 360 15.18 0.97 -19.98
C GLY A 360 14.55 1.64 -21.20
N TYR A 361 13.31 2.14 -21.11
CA TYR A 361 12.64 2.78 -22.23
C TYR A 361 13.24 4.16 -22.48
N ASN A 362 13.87 4.32 -23.63
CA ASN A 362 14.41 5.60 -24.08
C ASN A 362 13.89 5.89 -25.50
N PRO A 363 12.81 6.68 -25.64
CA PRO A 363 12.23 6.97 -26.95
C PRO A 363 13.17 7.81 -27.83
N GLY A 364 13.97 8.71 -27.24
CA GLY A 364 14.93 9.53 -27.98
C GLY A 364 16.05 8.70 -28.64
N SER A 365 16.48 7.64 -27.96
CA SER A 365 17.44 6.65 -28.48
C SER A 365 16.79 5.41 -29.10
N ARG A 366 15.45 5.38 -29.17
CA ARG A 366 14.64 4.34 -29.82
C ARG A 366 14.86 2.92 -29.26
N TYR A 367 15.01 2.75 -27.96
CA TYR A 367 15.20 1.43 -27.36
C TYR A 367 14.38 1.19 -26.10
N VAL A 368 14.26 -0.10 -25.74
CA VAL A 368 13.59 -0.59 -24.53
C VAL A 368 14.22 -1.91 -24.10
N ASN A 369 14.45 -2.09 -22.80
CA ASN A 369 14.92 -3.38 -22.27
C ASN A 369 13.77 -4.37 -22.16
N LEU A 370 14.06 -5.63 -22.45
CA LEU A 370 13.14 -6.73 -22.23
C LEU A 370 13.51 -7.43 -20.93
N GLN A 371 12.53 -7.59 -20.04
CA GLN A 371 12.73 -8.22 -18.73
C GLN A 371 11.67 -9.28 -18.43
N SER A 372 11.95 -10.07 -17.40
CA SER A 372 11.05 -11.13 -16.92
C SER A 372 9.71 -10.55 -16.46
N GLY A 373 8.62 -11.22 -16.80
CA GLY A 373 7.25 -10.80 -16.49
C GLY A 373 6.61 -9.90 -17.55
N MET A 374 7.38 -9.45 -18.55
CA MET A 374 6.82 -8.81 -19.74
C MET A 374 6.28 -9.84 -20.74
N ARG A 375 5.49 -9.37 -21.70
CA ARG A 375 5.11 -10.11 -22.91
C ARG A 375 5.59 -9.36 -24.14
N LEU A 376 6.12 -10.06 -25.12
CA LEU A 376 6.51 -9.48 -26.39
C LEU A 376 5.51 -9.91 -27.47
N THR A 377 4.78 -8.96 -28.04
CA THR A 377 3.87 -9.19 -29.16
C THR A 377 4.56 -8.82 -30.48
N LEU A 378 4.57 -9.75 -31.42
CA LEU A 378 5.07 -9.58 -32.78
C LEU A 378 3.86 -9.43 -33.69
N SER A 379 3.90 -8.45 -34.58
CA SER A 379 2.89 -8.27 -35.63
C SER A 379 3.58 -8.15 -36.98
N PHE A 380 3.37 -9.15 -37.84
CA PHE A 380 3.95 -9.21 -39.18
C PHE A 380 3.03 -8.55 -40.19
N GLU A 381 3.60 -7.73 -41.07
CA GLU A 381 2.91 -7.22 -42.26
C GLU A 381 3.07 -8.22 -43.41
N GLU A 382 1.96 -8.54 -44.08
CA GLU A 382 1.89 -9.57 -45.12
C GLU A 382 2.40 -9.07 -46.48
N TYR A 383 3.70 -8.83 -46.58
CA TYR A 383 4.37 -8.63 -47.87
C TYR A 383 5.76 -9.25 -47.83
N GLN A 384 5.98 -10.31 -48.61
CA GLN A 384 7.29 -10.92 -48.76
C GLN A 384 7.74 -10.83 -50.22
N PHE A 385 8.77 -10.03 -50.47
CA PHE A 385 9.51 -10.09 -51.72
C PHE A 385 10.40 -11.34 -51.73
N THR A 386 10.24 -12.20 -52.73
CA THR A 386 11.14 -13.32 -52.99
C THR A 386 12.02 -12.99 -54.18
N SER A 387 13.33 -12.91 -53.95
CA SER A 387 14.31 -12.67 -55.01
C SER A 387 14.48 -13.91 -55.88
N THR A 388 14.68 -13.72 -57.19
CA THR A 388 14.95 -14.80 -58.15
C THR A 388 16.36 -15.39 -58.02
N SER A 389 17.25 -14.75 -57.25
CA SER A 389 18.60 -15.26 -56.99
C SER A 389 18.63 -16.17 -55.76
N GLN A 390 19.13 -17.39 -55.94
CA GLN A 390 19.28 -18.40 -54.89
C GLN A 390 20.26 -17.99 -53.77
N SER A 391 21.12 -16.98 -53.99
CA SER A 391 22.15 -16.57 -53.03
C SER A 391 21.74 -15.38 -52.15
N THR A 392 20.47 -14.97 -52.13
CA THR A 392 20.06 -13.75 -51.41
C THR A 392 19.54 -14.04 -49.99
N LEU A 393 20.08 -13.30 -49.02
CA LEU A 393 19.69 -13.38 -47.60
C LEU A 393 18.21 -13.01 -47.33
N GLN A 394 17.55 -12.42 -48.34
CA GLN A 394 16.16 -11.98 -48.32
C GLN A 394 15.15 -13.14 -48.50
N ASN A 395 15.60 -14.29 -49.03
CA ASN A 395 14.75 -15.46 -49.20
C ASN A 395 14.76 -16.34 -47.93
N GLY A 396 13.58 -16.72 -47.43
CA GLY A 396 13.39 -17.74 -46.39
C GLY A 396 12.11 -17.55 -45.59
N TYR A 397 11.96 -18.29 -44.48
CA TYR A 397 10.76 -18.23 -43.64
C TYR A 397 10.51 -16.82 -43.06
N VAL A 398 9.24 -16.43 -43.06
CA VAL A 398 8.69 -15.21 -42.46
C VAL A 398 7.48 -15.62 -41.63
N GLY A 399 7.24 -14.91 -40.52
CA GLY A 399 6.04 -15.13 -39.72
C GLY A 399 4.77 -14.65 -40.42
N SER A 400 3.61 -15.03 -39.89
CA SER A 400 2.29 -14.59 -40.38
C SER A 400 1.41 -14.16 -39.21
N GLY A 401 0.66 -13.07 -39.38
CA GLY A 401 -0.26 -12.56 -38.36
C GLY A 401 0.47 -12.01 -37.13
N SER A 402 -0.06 -12.32 -35.94
CA SER A 402 0.51 -11.88 -34.66
C SER A 402 0.85 -13.07 -33.75
N SER A 403 1.88 -12.92 -32.93
CA SER A 403 2.28 -13.92 -31.94
C SER A 403 2.78 -13.23 -30.68
N SER A 404 2.42 -13.75 -29.51
CA SER A 404 2.84 -13.18 -28.22
C SER A 404 3.64 -14.18 -27.40
N TYR A 405 4.78 -13.74 -26.86
CA TYR A 405 5.68 -14.57 -26.08
C TYR A 405 5.90 -13.96 -24.70
N ILE A 406 5.62 -14.71 -23.64
CA ILE A 406 5.92 -14.29 -22.28
C ILE A 406 7.43 -14.37 -22.06
N LEU A 407 8.02 -13.29 -21.57
CA LEU A 407 9.42 -13.23 -21.18
C LEU A 407 9.54 -13.71 -19.73
N GLY A 408 10.37 -14.71 -19.52
CA GLY A 408 10.65 -15.26 -18.19
C GLY A 408 12.14 -15.27 -17.91
N SER A 409 12.49 -15.34 -16.64
CA SER A 409 13.86 -15.56 -16.20
C SER A 409 14.10 -16.99 -15.74
N TYR A 410 15.33 -17.46 -15.93
CA TYR A 410 15.77 -18.77 -15.49
C TYR A 410 17.25 -18.72 -15.15
N LEU A 411 17.68 -19.61 -14.25
CA LEU A 411 19.09 -19.78 -13.96
C LEU A 411 19.73 -20.66 -15.04
N SER A 412 20.78 -20.16 -15.67
CA SER A 412 21.73 -20.94 -16.45
C SER A 412 22.97 -21.25 -15.61
N ASN A 413 23.64 -22.35 -15.95
CA ASN A 413 24.72 -23.00 -15.18
C ASN A 413 24.28 -23.49 -13.79
N ASN A 414 24.48 -24.78 -13.50
CA ASN A 414 24.08 -25.38 -12.23
C ASN A 414 25.18 -25.33 -11.15
N THR A 415 26.35 -24.75 -11.45
CA THR A 415 27.47 -24.67 -10.52
C THR A 415 27.29 -23.49 -9.57
N PRO A 416 27.25 -23.72 -8.24
CA PRO A 416 27.21 -22.63 -7.25
C PRO A 416 28.35 -21.62 -7.48
N GLY A 417 28.03 -20.32 -7.44
CA GLY A 417 29.00 -19.25 -7.70
C GLY A 417 29.30 -18.98 -9.18
N SER A 418 28.68 -19.71 -10.11
CA SER A 418 28.75 -19.43 -11.57
C SER A 418 27.37 -19.43 -12.22
N GLN A 419 26.31 -19.39 -11.41
CA GLN A 419 24.94 -19.25 -11.87
C GLN A 419 24.76 -17.88 -12.52
N VAL A 420 23.92 -17.83 -13.54
CA VAL A 420 23.56 -16.59 -14.25
C VAL A 420 22.05 -16.57 -14.43
N GLN A 421 21.40 -15.43 -14.22
CA GLN A 421 19.97 -15.30 -14.48
C GLN A 421 19.80 -14.76 -15.89
N ASP A 422 19.36 -15.62 -16.81
CA ASP A 422 19.10 -15.26 -18.19
C ASP A 422 17.61 -14.91 -18.39
N VAL A 423 17.34 -14.04 -19.36
CA VAL A 423 15.99 -13.76 -19.87
C VAL A 423 15.76 -14.59 -21.12
N GLY A 424 14.53 -15.07 -21.33
CA GLY A 424 14.18 -15.77 -22.56
C GLY A 424 12.68 -15.84 -22.85
N PHE A 425 12.37 -16.26 -24.07
CA PHE A 425 11.01 -16.39 -24.62
C PHE A 425 10.34 -17.68 -24.16
N THR A 426 9.53 -17.59 -23.10
CA THR A 426 8.94 -18.70 -22.35
C THR A 426 9.96 -19.50 -21.53
N ASN A 427 9.59 -19.89 -20.32
CA ASN A 427 10.45 -20.69 -19.45
C ASN A 427 10.74 -22.08 -20.03
N PHE A 428 9.81 -22.63 -20.82
CA PHE A 428 9.94 -23.96 -21.42
C PHE A 428 10.99 -23.96 -22.53
N LEU A 429 10.82 -23.14 -23.57
CA LEU A 429 11.74 -23.11 -24.71
C LEU A 429 13.14 -22.64 -24.30
N SER A 430 13.22 -21.72 -23.34
CA SER A 430 14.51 -21.22 -22.85
C SER A 430 15.38 -22.29 -22.19
N ARG A 431 14.79 -23.38 -21.68
CA ARG A 431 15.52 -24.50 -21.07
C ARG A 431 15.87 -25.61 -22.04
N ILE A 432 15.20 -25.69 -23.20
CA ILE A 432 15.48 -26.73 -24.19
C ILE A 432 16.69 -26.30 -25.00
N ILE A 433 17.85 -26.92 -24.77
CA ILE A 433 19.06 -26.67 -25.56
C ILE A 433 18.84 -27.22 -26.97
N ASN A 434 18.55 -26.35 -27.92
CA ASN A 434 18.47 -26.65 -29.35
C ASN A 434 19.50 -25.80 -30.07
N SER A 435 20.31 -26.40 -30.94
CA SER A 435 21.18 -25.65 -31.84
C SER A 435 20.39 -25.29 -33.10
N VAL A 436 20.03 -24.02 -33.24
CA VAL A 436 19.57 -23.47 -34.52
C VAL A 436 20.80 -22.91 -35.24
N GLU A 437 20.95 -23.24 -36.52
CA GLU A 437 22.04 -22.69 -37.34
C GLU A 437 21.95 -21.16 -37.40
N SER A 438 23.09 -20.48 -37.33
CA SER A 438 23.11 -19.03 -37.41
C SER A 438 22.63 -18.55 -38.78
N ASN A 439 21.68 -17.62 -38.76
CA ASN A 439 21.05 -17.03 -39.91
C ASN A 439 21.52 -15.59 -40.11
N THR A 440 22.06 -15.28 -41.28
CA THR A 440 22.52 -13.93 -41.64
C THR A 440 21.41 -13.07 -42.27
N GLY A 441 20.28 -13.67 -42.64
CA GLY A 441 19.15 -13.03 -43.30
C GLY A 441 17.94 -12.69 -42.41
N GLY A 442 18.10 -12.76 -41.08
CA GLY A 442 17.02 -12.57 -40.11
C GLY A 442 16.24 -13.84 -39.79
N GLY A 443 15.63 -13.87 -38.59
CA GLY A 443 14.87 -14.99 -38.04
C GLY A 443 13.48 -15.13 -38.65
N GLY A 444 13.04 -16.36 -38.89
CA GLY A 444 11.67 -16.67 -39.29
C GLY A 444 10.69 -16.76 -38.10
N GLY A 445 11.18 -16.91 -36.87
CA GLY A 445 10.34 -16.91 -35.66
C GLY A 445 11.13 -17.05 -34.35
N VAL A 446 10.42 -17.37 -33.26
CA VAL A 446 10.98 -17.41 -31.90
C VAL A 446 12.12 -18.42 -31.72
N LEU A 447 12.15 -19.52 -32.50
CA LEU A 447 13.26 -20.48 -32.46
C LEU A 447 14.57 -19.83 -32.91
N ASP A 448 14.51 -18.91 -33.87
CA ASP A 448 15.65 -18.13 -34.34
C ASP A 448 16.02 -16.97 -33.40
N TYR A 449 15.33 -16.82 -32.27
CA TYR A 449 15.84 -16.04 -31.15
C TYR A 449 16.74 -16.86 -30.23
N TYR A 450 16.72 -18.19 -30.34
CA TYR A 450 17.60 -19.08 -29.57
C TYR A 450 18.83 -19.52 -30.34
N VAL A 451 19.21 -18.77 -31.38
CA VAL A 451 20.52 -18.93 -32.03
C VAL A 451 21.61 -18.93 -30.96
N ASN A 452 22.65 -19.73 -31.16
CA ASN A 452 23.73 -19.93 -30.18
C ASN A 452 24.14 -18.60 -29.51
N ASN A 453 23.95 -18.56 -28.18
CA ASN A 453 24.29 -17.48 -27.25
C ASN A 453 23.30 -16.31 -27.08
N PHE A 454 22.07 -16.36 -27.60
CA PHE A 454 21.06 -15.33 -27.28
C PHE A 454 20.44 -15.46 -25.87
N ARG A 455 20.74 -16.55 -25.16
CA ARG A 455 20.41 -16.74 -23.74
C ARG A 455 21.37 -15.89 -22.93
N GLN A 456 20.94 -14.70 -22.57
CA GLN A 456 21.76 -13.72 -21.87
C GLN A 456 20.94 -13.06 -20.75
N PRO A 457 21.60 -12.48 -19.73
CA PRO A 457 20.92 -11.74 -18.67
C PRO A 457 20.19 -10.50 -19.16
N TRP A 458 20.73 -9.87 -20.21
CA TRP A 458 20.23 -8.61 -20.72
C TRP A 458 19.74 -8.74 -22.14
N MET A 459 18.52 -8.27 -22.38
CA MET A 459 17.91 -8.20 -23.70
C MET A 459 17.33 -6.80 -23.94
N ARG A 460 17.45 -6.28 -25.17
CA ARG A 460 16.97 -4.95 -25.56
C ARG A 460 16.40 -4.97 -26.97
N LEU A 461 15.31 -4.27 -27.18
CA LEU A 461 14.83 -3.92 -28.51
C LEU A 461 15.36 -2.56 -28.91
N ILE A 462 15.81 -2.45 -30.16
CA ILE A 462 16.24 -1.19 -30.76
C ILE A 462 15.47 -1.00 -32.06
N TYR A 463 14.76 0.11 -32.16
CA TYR A 463 14.02 0.51 -33.34
C TYR A 463 14.93 1.27 -34.32
N PRO A 464 14.80 1.02 -35.64
CA PRO A 464 15.59 1.70 -36.65
C PRO A 464 15.21 3.19 -36.72
N ALA A 465 16.14 4.03 -37.18
CA ALA A 465 15.87 5.45 -37.38
C ALA A 465 14.78 5.69 -38.44
N THR A 466 14.77 4.83 -39.45
CA THR A 466 13.81 4.85 -40.55
C THR A 466 13.46 3.41 -40.93
N PHE A 467 12.19 3.16 -41.17
CA PHE A 467 11.73 1.90 -41.73
C PHE A 467 11.85 1.95 -43.27
N PRO A 468 12.33 0.88 -43.92
CA PRO A 468 12.19 0.72 -45.35
C PRO A 468 10.71 0.82 -45.79
N SER A 469 10.45 1.42 -46.95
CA SER A 469 9.09 1.44 -47.52
C SER A 469 8.59 0.01 -47.76
N ALA A 470 7.28 -0.19 -47.63
CA ALA A 470 6.63 -1.46 -47.96
C ALA A 470 6.81 -1.85 -49.44
N ASP A 471 7.07 -0.86 -50.31
CA ASP A 471 7.24 -1.06 -51.75
C ASP A 471 8.68 -1.42 -52.17
N LYS A 472 9.58 -1.68 -51.22
CA LYS A 472 10.99 -2.02 -51.49
C LYS A 472 11.27 -3.50 -51.23
N THR A 473 12.34 -4.01 -51.85
CA THR A 473 12.78 -5.41 -51.80
C THR A 473 13.28 -5.91 -50.42
N GLY A 474 13.08 -5.13 -49.35
CA GLY A 474 13.58 -5.45 -48.00
C GLY A 474 15.10 -5.33 -47.84
N THR A 475 15.58 -5.50 -46.62
CA THR A 475 17.01 -5.33 -46.26
C THR A 475 17.41 -6.31 -45.16
N SER A 476 18.61 -6.87 -45.27
CA SER A 476 19.23 -7.69 -44.21
C SER A 476 20.10 -6.86 -43.25
N SER A 477 20.11 -5.54 -43.40
CA SER A 477 20.90 -4.66 -42.54
C SER A 477 20.22 -4.48 -41.18
N LEU A 478 20.98 -4.65 -40.10
CA LEU A 478 20.45 -4.49 -38.73
C LEU A 478 19.86 -3.10 -38.50
N ASN A 479 20.54 -2.04 -38.96
CA ASN A 479 20.12 -0.65 -38.72
C ASN A 479 18.82 -0.21 -39.43
N GLN A 480 18.22 -1.08 -40.24
CA GLN A 480 16.96 -0.85 -40.96
C GLN A 480 15.84 -1.82 -40.52
N ASN A 481 16.11 -2.66 -39.53
CA ASN A 481 15.15 -3.59 -38.95
C ASN A 481 15.02 -3.33 -37.44
N VAL A 482 13.96 -3.85 -36.81
CA VAL A 482 13.89 -3.87 -35.34
C VAL A 482 14.89 -4.91 -34.83
N ILE A 483 15.88 -4.45 -34.08
CA ILE A 483 16.97 -5.29 -33.57
C ILE A 483 16.58 -5.82 -32.20
N LEU A 484 16.75 -7.13 -32.01
CA LEU A 484 16.84 -7.74 -30.70
C LEU A 484 18.33 -7.89 -30.36
N LEU A 485 18.75 -7.27 -29.26
CA LEU A 485 20.12 -7.26 -28.76
C LEU A 485 20.19 -8.05 -27.44
N ALA A 486 21.21 -8.88 -27.26
CA ALA A 486 21.42 -9.67 -26.05
C ALA A 486 22.89 -9.58 -25.60
N ALA A 487 23.13 -9.38 -24.30
CA ALA A 487 24.47 -9.15 -23.76
C ALA A 487 24.66 -9.75 -22.34
N PRO A 488 25.90 -10.15 -21.98
CA PRO A 488 26.20 -10.78 -20.69
C PRO A 488 26.13 -9.83 -19.49
N THR A 489 26.26 -8.53 -19.73
CA THR A 489 26.33 -7.47 -18.71
C THR A 489 25.58 -6.24 -19.18
N TYR A 490 25.09 -5.44 -18.25
CA TYR A 490 24.38 -4.20 -18.56
C TYR A 490 25.29 -3.22 -19.29
N THR A 491 26.55 -3.08 -18.86
CA THR A 491 27.52 -2.21 -19.52
C THR A 491 27.80 -2.64 -20.97
N ALA A 492 27.92 -3.95 -21.25
CA ALA A 492 28.05 -4.44 -22.62
C ALA A 492 26.80 -4.17 -23.48
N LEU A 493 25.60 -4.31 -22.91
CA LEU A 493 24.34 -3.99 -23.58
C LEU A 493 24.31 -2.52 -24.00
N ASP A 494 24.67 -1.62 -23.09
CA ASP A 494 24.60 -0.18 -23.32
C ASP A 494 25.63 0.31 -24.34
N ASN A 495 26.87 -0.18 -24.23
CA ASN A 495 27.93 0.10 -25.20
C ASN A 495 27.56 -0.38 -26.61
N ALA A 496 27.00 -1.58 -26.74
CA ALA A 496 26.55 -2.11 -28.02
C ALA A 496 25.35 -1.34 -28.58
N THR A 497 24.42 -0.91 -27.71
CA THR A 497 23.28 -0.07 -28.11
C THR A 497 23.77 1.23 -28.74
N THR A 498 24.68 1.94 -28.05
CA THR A 498 25.27 3.19 -28.55
C THR A 498 26.00 2.98 -29.87
N THR A 499 26.78 1.90 -29.98
CA THR A 499 27.50 1.55 -31.21
C THR A 499 26.54 1.32 -32.38
N LEU A 500 25.47 0.54 -32.17
CA LEU A 500 24.50 0.21 -33.23
C LEU A 500 23.66 1.43 -33.66
N ILE A 501 23.24 2.27 -32.72
CA ILE A 501 22.52 3.51 -33.03
C ILE A 501 23.36 4.44 -33.91
N ASN A 502 24.68 4.45 -33.68
CA ASN A 502 25.64 5.23 -34.46
C ASN A 502 26.10 4.53 -35.76
N GLY A 503 25.49 3.38 -36.11
CA GLY A 503 25.78 2.65 -37.35
C GLY A 503 27.04 1.78 -37.32
N GLY A 504 27.59 1.51 -36.14
CA GLY A 504 28.74 0.61 -35.95
C GLY A 504 28.35 -0.87 -36.01
N SER A 505 29.36 -1.75 -35.93
CA SER A 505 29.18 -3.20 -35.87
C SER A 505 28.88 -3.70 -34.46
N VAL A 506 28.21 -4.85 -34.34
CA VAL A 506 27.96 -5.50 -33.05
C VAL A 506 29.29 -5.81 -32.35
N PRO A 507 29.52 -5.36 -31.10
CA PRO A 507 30.74 -5.66 -30.36
C PRO A 507 30.91 -7.17 -30.07
N ALA A 508 32.15 -7.60 -29.85
CA ALA A 508 32.44 -8.98 -29.47
C ALA A 508 31.74 -9.36 -28.13
N GLY A 509 31.17 -10.57 -28.08
CA GLY A 509 30.45 -11.06 -26.89
C GLY A 509 29.02 -10.53 -26.73
N VAL A 510 28.56 -9.68 -27.65
CA VAL A 510 27.16 -9.23 -27.75
C VAL A 510 26.53 -9.85 -28.99
N TYR A 511 25.24 -10.18 -28.89
CA TYR A 511 24.50 -10.85 -29.95
C TYR A 511 23.36 -9.96 -30.42
N ALA A 512 23.24 -9.78 -31.73
CA ALA A 512 22.16 -9.01 -32.34
C ALA A 512 21.48 -9.83 -33.43
N THR A 513 20.17 -9.79 -33.47
CA THR A 513 19.36 -10.41 -34.52
C THR A 513 18.16 -9.52 -34.84
N PHE A 514 17.45 -9.85 -35.90
CA PHE A 514 16.18 -9.24 -36.28
C PHE A 514 15.31 -10.33 -36.89
N LEU A 515 14.01 -10.07 -37.00
CA LEU A 515 13.10 -10.97 -37.69
C LEU A 515 12.96 -10.59 -39.15
N ARG A 516 12.88 -11.61 -40.01
CA ARG A 516 12.57 -11.44 -41.43
C ARG A 516 11.12 -11.01 -41.59
N GLY A 517 10.88 -10.22 -42.64
CA GLY A 517 9.60 -9.58 -42.91
C GLY A 517 9.52 -8.20 -42.27
N ARG A 518 8.49 -7.45 -42.62
CA ARG A 518 8.21 -6.17 -41.98
C ARG A 518 7.39 -6.47 -40.72
N VAL A 519 8.01 -6.29 -39.55
CA VAL A 519 7.45 -6.73 -38.27
C VAL A 519 7.64 -5.67 -37.21
N VAL A 520 6.59 -5.47 -36.41
CA VAL A 520 6.59 -4.59 -35.24
C VAL A 520 6.64 -5.45 -33.98
N LEU A 521 7.47 -5.06 -33.02
CA LEU A 521 7.69 -5.77 -31.76
C LEU A 521 7.23 -4.88 -30.60
N VAL A 522 6.07 -5.17 -30.04
CA VAL A 522 5.48 -4.37 -28.97
C VAL A 522 5.72 -5.07 -27.63
N PRO A 523 6.56 -4.49 -26.74
CA PRO A 523 6.63 -4.95 -25.36
C PRO A 523 5.36 -4.57 -24.59
N GLU A 524 4.89 -5.49 -23.78
CA GLU A 524 3.69 -5.35 -22.97
C GLU A 524 3.99 -5.72 -21.51
N ILE A 525 3.28 -5.07 -20.59
CA ILE A 525 3.35 -5.26 -19.15
C ILE A 525 2.02 -5.79 -18.62
N GLN A 526 2.05 -6.50 -17.50
CA GLN A 526 0.86 -7.01 -16.85
C GLN A 526 0.40 -6.06 -15.73
N VAL A 527 -0.86 -5.62 -15.80
CA VAL A 527 -1.50 -4.72 -14.82
C VAL A 527 -2.80 -5.34 -14.35
N ASN A 528 -3.16 -5.21 -13.08
CA ASN A 528 -4.47 -5.61 -12.58
C ASN A 528 -5.45 -4.44 -12.73
N VAL A 529 -6.51 -4.63 -13.53
CA VAL A 529 -7.55 -3.63 -13.78
C VAL A 529 -8.88 -4.20 -13.32
N ASN A 530 -9.53 -3.56 -12.34
CA ASN A 530 -10.81 -4.00 -11.77
C ASN A 530 -10.80 -5.48 -11.31
N GLY A 531 -9.70 -5.94 -10.72
CA GLY A 531 -9.52 -7.31 -10.25
C GLY A 531 -9.07 -8.31 -11.32
N MET A 532 -8.87 -7.89 -12.57
CA MET A 532 -8.44 -8.76 -13.67
C MET A 532 -7.05 -8.39 -14.18
N TYR A 533 -6.19 -9.39 -14.37
CA TYR A 533 -4.87 -9.18 -14.98
C TYR A 533 -4.99 -9.01 -16.49
N MET A 534 -4.52 -7.87 -16.99
CA MET A 534 -4.50 -7.53 -18.41
C MET A 534 -3.07 -7.27 -18.89
N TRP A 535 -2.79 -7.65 -20.14
CA TRP A 535 -1.54 -7.31 -20.82
C TRP A 535 -1.75 -6.02 -21.61
N LEU A 536 -0.98 -4.99 -21.27
CA LEU A 536 -1.09 -3.67 -21.88
C LEU A 536 0.25 -3.26 -22.49
N PRO A 537 0.28 -2.51 -23.60
CA PRO A 537 1.52 -1.99 -24.18
C PRO A 537 2.32 -1.18 -23.16
N LEU A 538 3.64 -1.33 -23.15
CA LEU A 538 4.51 -0.52 -22.31
C LEU A 538 4.33 0.97 -22.65
N GLY A 539 4.21 1.80 -21.60
CA GLY A 539 4.00 3.24 -21.75
C GLY A 539 2.53 3.65 -21.80
N ILE A 540 1.59 2.70 -21.67
CA ILE A 540 0.18 3.05 -21.46
C ILE A 540 0.03 3.91 -20.20
N THR A 541 -0.79 4.96 -20.27
CA THR A 541 -1.08 5.85 -19.14
C THR A 541 -2.43 5.55 -18.49
N ILE A 542 -2.65 6.08 -17.29
CA ILE A 542 -3.96 6.00 -16.61
C ILE A 542 -5.07 6.54 -17.54
N ARG A 543 -4.83 7.68 -18.20
CA ARG A 543 -5.78 8.30 -19.14
C ARG A 543 -6.14 7.35 -20.29
N GLN A 544 -5.14 6.79 -20.97
CA GLN A 544 -5.38 5.91 -22.11
C GLN A 544 -6.13 4.63 -21.71
N LEU A 545 -5.92 4.15 -20.49
CA LEU A 545 -6.71 3.06 -19.94
C LEU A 545 -8.14 3.51 -19.63
N ALA A 546 -8.32 4.68 -19.00
CA ALA A 546 -9.62 5.25 -18.68
C ALA A 546 -10.47 5.56 -19.93
N ASP A 547 -9.84 5.87 -21.07
CA ASP A 547 -10.51 6.08 -22.36
C ASP A 547 -11.31 4.85 -22.82
N GLN A 548 -11.01 3.66 -22.29
CA GLN A 548 -11.80 2.44 -22.52
C GLN A 548 -13.09 2.39 -21.71
N PHE A 549 -13.22 3.22 -20.67
CA PHE A 549 -14.34 3.25 -19.70
C PHE A 549 -15.18 4.53 -19.76
N GLY A 550 -14.94 5.40 -20.75
CA GLY A 550 -15.64 6.68 -20.90
C GLY A 550 -14.73 7.90 -20.97
N GLY A 551 -13.44 7.71 -20.68
CA GLY A 551 -12.38 8.70 -20.85
C GLY A 551 -12.32 9.78 -19.78
N ILE A 552 -11.15 10.41 -19.70
CA ILE A 552 -10.89 11.53 -18.80
C ILE A 552 -10.55 12.74 -19.66
N SER A 553 -11.31 13.83 -19.48
CA SER A 553 -11.13 15.05 -20.28
C SER A 553 -9.71 15.60 -20.17
N LEU A 554 -9.15 16.02 -21.30
CA LEU A 554 -7.91 16.79 -21.36
C LEU A 554 -8.10 18.16 -20.71
N ARG A 555 -7.04 18.67 -20.10
CA ARG A 555 -7.07 19.96 -19.39
C ARG A 555 -6.16 20.97 -20.11
N PRO A 556 -6.60 22.23 -20.26
CA PRO A 556 -5.71 23.27 -20.77
C PRO A 556 -4.48 23.44 -19.88
N GLN A 557 -3.32 23.75 -20.48
CA GLN A 557 -2.07 23.97 -19.74
C GLN A 557 -2.24 24.98 -18.62
N ALA A 558 -1.69 24.69 -17.43
CA ALA A 558 -1.79 25.51 -16.23
C ALA A 558 -3.22 25.79 -15.71
N ALA A 559 -4.25 25.16 -16.28
CA ALA A 559 -5.58 25.20 -15.70
C ALA A 559 -5.61 24.27 -14.48
N GLN A 560 -5.87 24.84 -13.31
CA GLN A 560 -6.25 24.06 -12.13
C GLN A 560 -7.72 23.72 -12.23
N SER A 561 -8.08 22.49 -11.88
CA SER A 561 -9.47 22.16 -11.59
C SER A 561 -9.58 21.43 -10.27
N THR A 562 -10.60 21.83 -9.52
CA THR A 562 -10.98 21.23 -8.24
C THR A 562 -11.80 19.97 -8.42
N TRP A 563 -12.22 19.64 -9.65
CA TRP A 563 -12.92 18.40 -9.96
C TRP A 563 -11.92 17.24 -9.94
N LYS A 564 -12.08 16.39 -8.93
CA LYS A 564 -11.39 15.12 -8.75
C LYS A 564 -12.28 14.00 -9.29
N GLU A 565 -11.70 13.04 -10.00
CA GLU A 565 -12.46 11.85 -10.41
C GLU A 565 -12.61 10.95 -9.18
N SER A 566 -13.86 10.66 -8.81
CA SER A 566 -14.18 9.76 -7.69
C SER A 566 -14.18 8.32 -8.19
N GLY A 567 -13.67 7.39 -7.38
CA GLY A 567 -13.66 5.94 -7.70
C GLY A 567 -12.39 5.45 -8.41
N LEU A 568 -11.54 6.37 -8.90
CA LEU A 568 -10.26 6.00 -9.47
C LEU A 568 -9.21 5.78 -8.37
N GLU A 569 -8.81 4.53 -8.19
CA GLU A 569 -7.78 4.14 -7.23
C GLU A 569 -6.63 3.47 -7.96
N LEU A 570 -5.40 3.91 -7.69
CA LEU A 570 -4.19 3.28 -8.20
C LEU A 570 -3.30 2.90 -7.02
N SER A 571 -2.87 1.65 -7.01
CA SER A 571 -1.81 1.17 -6.14
C SER A 571 -0.64 0.70 -6.98
N ARG A 572 0.56 1.10 -6.59
CA ARG A 572 1.82 0.76 -7.27
C ARG A 572 2.58 -0.26 -6.45
N SER A 573 2.96 -1.36 -7.09
CA SER A 573 3.79 -2.39 -6.44
C SER A 573 5.15 -1.81 -6.07
N ILE A 574 5.53 -1.91 -4.80
CA ILE A 574 6.86 -1.50 -4.29
C ILE A 574 7.80 -2.68 -4.11
N GLU A 575 7.27 -3.91 -4.20
CA GLU A 575 8.01 -5.17 -4.26
C GLU A 575 9.11 -5.29 -3.19
N ASN A 576 10.35 -5.01 -3.57
CA ASN A 576 11.55 -5.28 -2.76
C ASN A 576 12.13 -4.03 -2.09
N VAL A 577 11.41 -2.90 -2.09
CA VAL A 577 11.87 -1.66 -1.46
C VAL A 577 11.81 -1.81 0.06
N ILE A 578 12.97 -1.76 0.72
CA ILE A 578 13.09 -1.77 2.18
C ILE A 578 13.74 -0.47 2.63
N THR A 579 13.03 0.31 3.44
CA THR A 579 13.46 1.64 3.92
C THR A 579 13.76 1.69 5.41
N ASP A 580 13.43 0.63 6.16
CA ASP A 580 13.76 0.48 7.57
C ASP A 580 14.23 -0.97 7.87
N LEU A 581 15.29 -1.11 8.67
CA LEU A 581 15.79 -2.41 9.13
C LEU A 581 14.76 -3.15 9.99
N SER A 582 13.82 -2.44 10.64
CA SER A 582 12.75 -3.04 11.42
C SER A 582 11.73 -3.81 10.56
N GLN A 583 11.64 -3.50 9.27
CA GLN A 583 10.75 -4.18 8.30
C GLN A 583 11.21 -5.61 7.99
N VAL A 584 12.44 -5.97 8.35
CA VAL A 584 13.02 -7.28 8.05
C VAL A 584 12.50 -8.31 9.05
N SER A 585 11.39 -8.95 8.70
CA SER A 585 11.09 -10.31 9.17
C SER A 585 11.89 -11.32 8.33
N THR A 586 11.97 -12.59 8.74
CA THR A 586 12.60 -13.66 7.93
C THR A 586 11.91 -13.93 6.58
N THR A 587 10.94 -13.10 6.18
CA THR A 587 10.13 -13.21 4.97
C THR A 587 10.16 -11.92 4.18
N TYR A 588 10.44 -12.00 2.88
CA TYR A 588 10.27 -10.91 1.93
C TYR A 588 8.78 -10.74 1.61
N PRO A 589 8.20 -9.55 1.77
CA PRO A 589 6.80 -9.32 1.45
C PRO A 589 6.65 -9.19 -0.08
N VAL A 590 6.35 -10.31 -0.75
CA VAL A 590 6.08 -10.31 -2.18
C VAL A 590 4.71 -9.68 -2.42
N GLY A 591 4.67 -8.63 -3.24
CA GLY A 591 3.42 -7.96 -3.62
C GLY A 591 2.98 -6.85 -2.66
N GLU A 592 3.90 -6.27 -1.88
CA GLU A 592 3.62 -5.01 -1.21
C GLU A 592 3.29 -3.90 -2.21
N MET A 593 2.26 -3.14 -1.87
CA MET A 593 1.69 -2.09 -2.70
C MET A 593 1.70 -0.78 -1.93
N MET A 594 1.97 0.31 -2.62
CA MET A 594 1.85 1.67 -2.09
C MET A 594 0.80 2.43 -2.91
N PRO A 595 -0.20 3.07 -2.28
CA PRO A 595 -1.18 3.85 -3.01
C PRO A 595 -0.53 5.02 -3.75
N VAL A 596 -1.04 5.33 -4.94
CA VAL A 596 -0.71 6.54 -5.70
C VAL A 596 -1.86 7.52 -5.50
N ASN A 597 -1.60 8.60 -4.76
CA ASN A 597 -2.66 9.54 -4.38
C ASN A 597 -2.92 10.56 -5.48
N ILE A 598 -3.68 10.13 -6.50
CA ILE A 598 -4.06 10.92 -7.68
C ILE A 598 -4.87 12.17 -7.31
N SER A 599 -5.70 12.03 -6.27
CA SER A 599 -6.69 13.01 -5.83
C SER A 599 -6.18 13.93 -4.71
N TYR A 600 -4.94 13.80 -4.26
CA TYR A 600 -4.43 14.58 -3.14
C TYR A 600 -4.45 16.10 -3.40
N SER A 601 -3.89 16.52 -4.53
CA SER A 601 -3.76 17.93 -4.91
C SER A 601 -4.74 18.29 -6.04
N ALA A 602 -4.92 19.60 -6.26
CA ALA A 602 -5.64 20.07 -7.43
C ALA A 602 -4.92 19.58 -8.70
N ILE A 603 -5.67 18.93 -9.59
CA ILE A 603 -5.10 18.38 -10.82
C ILE A 603 -4.79 19.55 -11.75
N THR A 604 -3.50 19.72 -12.02
CA THR A 604 -2.96 20.84 -12.80
C THR A 604 -2.21 20.28 -14.00
N ALA A 605 -2.53 20.79 -15.20
CA ALA A 605 -1.75 20.45 -16.39
C ALA A 605 -0.37 21.11 -16.35
N TYR A 606 0.68 20.31 -16.48
CA TYR A 606 2.08 20.72 -16.47
C TYR A 606 2.49 21.40 -17.77
N SER A 607 3.69 21.97 -17.81
CA SER A 607 4.14 22.79 -18.94
C SER A 607 4.31 22.02 -20.25
N ASN A 608 4.49 20.70 -20.17
CA ASN A 608 4.53 19.77 -21.30
C ASN A 608 3.13 19.26 -21.71
N GLY A 609 2.06 19.75 -21.08
CA GLY A 609 0.67 19.36 -21.35
C GLY A 609 0.20 18.10 -20.64
N SER A 610 1.08 17.34 -19.96
CA SER A 610 0.67 16.19 -19.16
C SER A 610 0.03 16.61 -17.83
N ASP A 611 -0.79 15.77 -17.24
CA ASP A 611 -1.31 15.90 -15.87
C ASP A 611 -1.14 14.59 -15.06
N ASN A 612 -1.83 14.46 -13.92
CA ASN A 612 -1.74 13.28 -13.05
C ASN A 612 -2.18 11.97 -13.76
N TYR A 613 -3.05 12.06 -14.77
CA TYR A 613 -3.58 10.90 -15.50
C TYR A 613 -2.66 10.45 -16.63
N ASP A 614 -1.64 11.22 -16.98
CA ASP A 614 -0.63 10.83 -17.95
C ASP A 614 0.52 10.05 -17.31
N LEU A 615 0.40 9.68 -16.02
CA LEU A 615 1.31 8.77 -15.34
C LEU A 615 1.31 7.41 -16.05
N PRO A 616 2.47 6.91 -16.50
CA PRO A 616 2.59 5.59 -17.08
C PRO A 616 2.34 4.50 -16.04
N LEU A 617 1.62 3.46 -16.44
CA LEU A 617 1.43 2.26 -15.63
C LEU A 617 2.69 1.39 -15.66
N MET A 618 2.93 0.71 -14.55
CA MET A 618 4.01 -0.26 -14.41
C MET A 618 3.45 -1.65 -14.15
N GLN A 619 4.25 -2.67 -14.44
CA GLN A 619 3.97 -4.06 -14.13
C GLN A 619 3.62 -4.21 -12.65
N GLY A 620 2.56 -4.96 -12.34
CA GLY A 620 2.11 -5.13 -10.96
C GLY A 620 1.34 -3.96 -10.38
N ASP A 621 1.15 -2.85 -11.11
CA ASP A 621 0.20 -1.82 -10.70
C ASP A 621 -1.23 -2.43 -10.67
N VAL A 622 -2.03 -1.96 -9.70
CA VAL A 622 -3.43 -2.35 -9.50
C VAL A 622 -4.26 -1.09 -9.59
N ILE A 623 -5.26 -1.08 -10.48
CA ILE A 623 -6.11 0.07 -10.73
C ILE A 623 -7.59 -0.31 -10.71
N TYR A 624 -8.39 0.50 -10.04
CA TYR A 624 -9.85 0.40 -9.96
C TYR A 624 -10.49 1.65 -10.54
N PHE A 625 -11.58 1.47 -11.30
CA PHE A 625 -12.40 2.53 -11.90
C PHE A 625 -13.80 2.55 -11.33
#